data_AF-A0A3Z6QTZ2-F1
#
_entry.id   AF-A0A3Z6QTZ2-F1
#
_cell.length_a   1.000
_cell.length_b   1.000
_cell.length_c   1.000
_cell.angle_alpha   90.00
_cell.angle_beta   90.00
_cell.angle_gamma   90.00
#
_symmetry.space_group_name_H-M   'P 1'
#
loop_
_entity.id
_entity.type
_entity.pdbx_description
1 polymer ?
#
loop_
_entity_poly.entity_id
_entity_poly.type
_entity_poly.pdbx_seq_one_letter_code
_entity_poly.pdbx_strand_id
1 'polypeptide(L)'
;MKPQYLSITILTILLYIFTSPGAMADYERCEYKRQQLEHQLEYALAYNNAHRVAGLQNALRRINEYCTDKRLLARKETKVSEKQRKVTEYQRELEQARASGKREQITNKQAKLDEAREELVKARSELPNGPVE
;
A
#
# COMPACT_ATOMS: atom_id res chain seq x y z
N MET A 1 20.57 -22.76 41.35
CA MET A 1 20.13 -22.00 40.16
C MET A 1 19.64 -20.64 40.65
N LYS A 2 20.27 -19.53 40.24
CA LYS A 2 20.08 -18.22 40.87
C LYS A 2 18.71 -17.62 40.48
N PRO A 3 17.93 -17.07 41.44
CA PRO A 3 16.58 -16.51 41.19
C PRO A 3 16.57 -15.34 40.19
N GLN A 4 17.74 -14.78 39.91
CA GLN A 4 17.97 -13.74 38.91
C GLN A 4 17.64 -14.18 37.48
N TYR A 5 17.76 -15.47 37.15
CA TYR A 5 17.47 -15.97 35.80
C TYR A 5 15.98 -16.17 35.53
N LEU A 6 15.17 -16.31 36.59
CA LEU A 6 13.72 -16.50 36.47
C LEU A 6 12.99 -15.19 36.10
N SER A 7 13.49 -14.05 36.61
CA SER A 7 12.92 -12.73 36.30
C SER A 7 13.30 -12.24 34.90
N ILE A 8 14.46 -12.64 34.38
CA ILE A 8 14.94 -12.23 33.05
C ILE A 8 14.19 -12.98 31.94
N THR A 9 13.79 -14.24 32.18
CA THR A 9 13.01 -15.02 31.20
C THR A 9 11.54 -14.63 31.13
N ILE A 10 10.97 -14.01 32.17
CA ILE A 10 9.57 -13.51 32.15
C ILE A 10 9.47 -12.19 31.35
N LEU A 11 10.52 -11.35 31.40
CA LEU A 11 10.53 -10.05 30.70
C LEU A 11 10.63 -10.19 29.18
N THR A 12 11.25 -11.25 28.67
CA THR A 12 11.39 -11.51 27.22
C THR A 12 10.11 -12.06 26.57
N ILE A 13 9.21 -12.68 27.34
CA ILE A 13 7.93 -13.22 26.84
C ILE A 13 6.89 -12.10 26.64
N LEU A 14 6.95 -11.03 27.44
CA LEU A 14 6.04 -9.88 27.33
C LEU A 14 6.29 -9.01 26.08
N LEU A 15 7.47 -9.10 25.45
CA LEU A 15 7.80 -8.32 24.26
C LEU A 15 7.34 -8.97 22.93
N TYR A 16 6.74 -10.16 22.97
CA TYR A 16 6.38 -10.90 21.75
C TYR A 16 4.91 -10.73 21.31
N ILE A 17 4.10 -9.91 22.00
CA ILE A 17 2.63 -9.85 21.75
C ILE A 17 2.20 -8.78 20.74
N PHE A 18 3.09 -7.92 20.22
CA PHE A 18 2.73 -6.95 19.17
C PHE A 18 3.29 -7.31 17.79
N THR A 19 2.91 -8.46 17.28
CA THR A 19 2.92 -8.71 15.83
C THR A 19 1.56 -9.22 15.40
N SER A 20 0.60 -8.31 15.25
CA SER A 20 -0.65 -8.59 14.53
C SER A 20 -0.40 -8.43 13.03
N PRO A 21 -0.50 -9.51 12.22
CA PRO A 21 -0.47 -9.39 10.77
C PRO A 21 -1.78 -8.73 10.30
N GLY A 22 -1.65 -7.45 9.94
CA GLY A 22 -2.51 -6.63 9.08
C GLY A 22 -3.97 -7.06 8.84
N ALA A 23 -4.89 -6.39 9.52
CA ALA A 23 -6.20 -6.07 8.95
C ALA A 23 -6.10 -4.81 8.06
N MET A 24 -5.10 -4.75 7.15
CA MET A 24 -4.88 -3.56 6.32
C MET A 24 -5.86 -3.43 5.15
N ALA A 25 -6.55 -4.53 4.80
CA ALA A 25 -7.48 -4.55 3.67
C ALA A 25 -8.69 -3.63 3.86
N ASP A 26 -9.09 -3.36 5.10
CA ASP A 26 -10.30 -2.57 5.39
C ASP A 26 -10.07 -1.06 5.28
N TYR A 27 -8.82 -0.62 5.45
CA TYR A 27 -8.43 0.80 5.38
C TYR A 27 -8.58 1.42 3.98
N GLU A 28 -8.71 0.60 2.94
CA GLU A 28 -8.79 1.08 1.57
C GLU A 28 -10.21 1.20 1.05
N ARG A 29 -11.22 0.64 1.75
CA ARG A 29 -12.63 0.70 1.34
C ARG A 29 -13.17 2.13 1.31
N CYS A 30 -14.16 2.35 0.46
CA CYS A 30 -14.81 3.66 0.35
C CYS A 30 -15.45 4.10 1.67
N GLU A 31 -16.12 3.18 2.37
CA GLU A 31 -16.75 3.46 3.67
C GLU A 31 -15.74 3.83 4.75
N TYR A 32 -14.62 3.10 4.84
CA TYR A 32 -13.57 3.44 5.80
C TYR A 32 -13.04 4.87 5.57
N LYS A 33 -12.76 5.22 4.30
CA LYS A 33 -12.32 6.58 3.95
C LYS A 33 -13.36 7.64 4.25
N ARG A 34 -14.65 7.34 4.03
CA ARG A 34 -15.76 8.23 4.39
C ARG A 34 -15.76 8.52 5.90
N GLN A 35 -15.73 7.48 6.73
CA GLN A 35 -15.72 7.61 8.19
C GLN A 35 -14.52 8.42 8.70
N GLN A 36 -13.34 8.21 8.13
CA GLN A 36 -12.15 9.00 8.48
C GLN A 36 -12.31 10.49 8.16
N LEU A 37 -12.92 10.83 7.02
CA LEU A 37 -13.20 12.22 6.66
C LEU A 37 -14.29 12.83 7.54
N GLU A 38 -15.32 12.06 7.92
CA GLU A 38 -16.37 12.52 8.84
C GLU A 38 -15.81 12.84 10.22
N HIS A 39 -14.94 11.98 10.75
CA HIS A 39 -14.28 12.24 12.03
C HIS A 39 -13.38 13.49 11.96
N GLN A 40 -12.64 13.67 10.86
CA GLN A 40 -11.85 14.88 10.66
C GLN A 40 -12.74 16.13 10.53
N LEU A 41 -13.93 16.00 9.97
CA LEU A 41 -14.88 17.10 9.82
C LEU A 41 -15.44 17.52 11.17
N GLU A 42 -15.83 16.56 12.00
CA GLU A 42 -16.25 16.80 13.40
C GLU A 42 -15.18 17.58 14.17
N TYR A 43 -13.92 17.13 14.07
CA TYR A 43 -12.81 17.84 14.67
C TYR A 43 -12.65 19.26 14.09
N ALA A 44 -12.68 19.41 12.76
CA ALA A 44 -12.54 20.73 12.14
C ALA A 44 -13.65 21.72 12.55
N LEU A 45 -14.87 21.22 12.76
CA LEU A 45 -16.01 22.00 13.29
C LEU A 45 -15.77 22.43 14.74
N ALA A 46 -15.32 21.51 15.61
CA ALA A 46 -15.06 21.79 17.02
C ALA A 46 -14.01 22.90 17.23
N TYR A 47 -13.04 23.01 16.33
CA TYR A 47 -11.97 24.02 16.37
C TYR A 47 -12.21 25.20 15.42
N ASN A 48 -13.42 25.35 14.89
CA ASN A 48 -13.85 26.46 14.02
C ASN A 48 -12.92 26.72 12.81
N ASN A 49 -12.35 25.66 12.23
CA ASN A 49 -11.45 25.75 11.09
C ASN A 49 -12.24 25.70 9.77
N ALA A 50 -12.84 26.84 9.39
CA ALA A 50 -13.74 26.93 8.24
C ALA A 50 -13.11 26.46 6.91
N HIS A 51 -11.83 26.77 6.67
CA HIS A 51 -11.14 26.32 5.45
C HIS A 51 -11.02 24.79 5.41
N ARG A 52 -10.64 24.17 6.53
CA ARG A 52 -10.54 22.71 6.63
C ARG A 52 -11.91 22.05 6.48
N VAL A 53 -12.94 22.61 7.09
CA VAL A 53 -14.34 22.16 6.96
C VAL A 53 -14.76 22.12 5.48
N ALA A 54 -14.54 23.21 4.74
CA ALA A 54 -14.91 23.29 3.32
C ALA A 54 -14.17 22.23 2.48
N GLY A 55 -12.88 22.02 2.73
CA GLY A 55 -12.09 20.98 2.06
C GLY A 55 -12.61 19.57 2.34
N LEU A 56 -12.92 19.26 3.60
CA LEU A 56 -13.43 17.95 4.02
C LEU A 56 -14.84 17.67 3.47
N GLN A 57 -15.73 18.66 3.46
CA GLN A 57 -17.05 18.53 2.84
C GLN A 57 -16.96 18.26 1.33
N ASN A 58 -16.04 18.95 0.63
CA ASN A 58 -15.78 18.67 -0.78
C ASN A 58 -15.24 17.25 -0.99
N ALA A 59 -14.32 16.78 -0.12
CA ALA A 59 -13.79 15.43 -0.18
C ALA A 59 -14.88 14.36 0.07
N LEU A 60 -15.76 14.57 1.05
CA LEU A 60 -16.91 13.70 1.34
C LEU A 60 -17.87 13.62 0.16
N ARG A 61 -18.20 14.76 -0.46
CA ARG A 61 -19.03 14.80 -1.68
C ARG A 61 -18.43 13.93 -2.79
N ARG A 62 -17.13 14.06 -3.02
CA ARG A 62 -16.43 13.25 -4.03
C ARG A 62 -16.39 11.76 -3.70
N ILE A 63 -16.28 11.38 -2.43
CA ILE A 63 -16.38 9.97 -2.03
C ILE A 63 -17.78 9.45 -2.36
N ASN A 64 -18.82 10.17 -1.96
CA ASN A 64 -20.20 9.77 -2.19
C ASN A 64 -20.57 9.68 -3.69
N GLU A 65 -20.01 10.59 -4.51
CA GLU A 65 -20.28 10.61 -5.95
C GLU A 65 -19.47 9.57 -6.75
N TYR A 66 -18.21 9.33 -6.37
CA TYR A 66 -17.27 8.62 -7.26
C TYR A 66 -16.64 7.36 -6.66
N CYS A 67 -16.66 7.20 -5.34
CA CYS A 67 -16.04 6.04 -4.71
C CYS A 67 -17.00 4.85 -4.75
N THR A 68 -16.59 3.80 -5.45
CA THR A 68 -17.20 2.46 -5.31
C THR A 68 -16.08 1.46 -5.16
N ASP A 69 -16.28 0.42 -4.35
CA ASP A 69 -15.27 -0.62 -4.13
C ASP A 69 -14.89 -1.31 -5.45
N LYS A 70 -15.84 -1.45 -6.39
CA LYS A 70 -15.58 -1.93 -7.77
C LYS A 70 -14.61 -1.02 -8.54
N ARG A 71 -14.79 0.30 -8.48
CA ARG A 71 -13.86 1.25 -9.14
C ARG A 71 -12.49 1.26 -8.46
N LEU A 72 -12.43 1.05 -7.16
CA LEU A 72 -11.18 0.92 -6.43
C LEU A 72 -10.44 -0.34 -6.87
N LEU A 73 -11.13 -1.48 -6.96
CA LEU A 73 -10.56 -2.73 -7.47
C LEU A 73 -10.05 -2.58 -8.90
N ALA A 74 -10.86 -2.02 -9.81
CA ALA A 74 -10.46 -1.80 -11.20
C ALA A 74 -9.19 -0.93 -11.32
N ARG A 75 -9.03 0.09 -10.45
CA ARG A 75 -7.80 0.89 -10.39
C ARG A 75 -6.60 0.06 -9.95
N LYS A 76 -6.76 -0.81 -8.96
CA LYS A 76 -5.69 -1.71 -8.49
C LYS A 76 -5.29 -2.72 -9.56
N GLU A 77 -6.26 -3.32 -10.24
CA GLU A 77 -6.02 -4.25 -11.36
C GLU A 77 -5.30 -3.54 -12.52
N THR A 78 -5.72 -2.32 -12.86
CA THR A 78 -5.03 -1.48 -13.86
C THR A 78 -3.58 -1.23 -13.46
N LYS A 79 -3.33 -0.87 -12.20
CA LYS A 79 -1.97 -0.66 -11.66
C LYS A 79 -1.13 -1.94 -11.76
N VAL A 80 -1.69 -3.11 -11.44
CA VAL A 80 -1.00 -4.40 -11.62
C VAL A 80 -0.65 -4.64 -13.08
N SER A 81 -1.60 -4.40 -14.00
CA SER A 81 -1.37 -4.53 -15.45
C SER A 81 -0.26 -3.61 -15.94
N GLU A 82 -0.24 -2.34 -15.52
CA GLU A 82 0.82 -1.39 -15.85
C GLU A 82 2.19 -1.83 -15.34
N LYS A 83 2.28 -2.28 -14.08
CA LYS A 83 3.53 -2.81 -13.52
C LYS A 83 4.00 -4.07 -14.24
N GLN A 84 3.08 -4.95 -14.62
CA GLN A 84 3.40 -6.14 -15.40
C GLN A 84 3.99 -5.77 -16.77
N ARG A 85 3.42 -4.77 -17.45
CA ARG A 85 3.96 -4.24 -18.72
C ARG A 85 5.37 -3.68 -18.55
N LYS A 86 5.64 -2.92 -17.49
CA LYS A 86 6.98 -2.40 -17.18
C LYS A 86 8.01 -3.50 -16.96
N VAL A 87 7.64 -4.58 -16.25
CA VAL A 87 8.52 -5.75 -16.09
C VAL A 87 8.87 -6.34 -17.45
N THR A 88 7.88 -6.55 -18.33
CA THR A 88 8.12 -7.08 -19.68
C THR A 88 8.97 -6.15 -20.54
N GLU A 89 8.78 -4.84 -20.43
CA GLU A 89 9.60 -3.83 -21.10
C GLU A 89 11.06 -3.91 -20.65
N TYR A 90 11.33 -3.84 -19.35
CA TYR A 90 12.69 -3.90 -18.81
C TYR A 90 13.37 -5.25 -19.03
N GLN A 91 12.62 -6.36 -19.10
CA GLN A 91 13.17 -7.64 -19.56
C GLN A 91 13.71 -7.54 -20.99
N ARG A 92 12.96 -6.94 -21.92
CA ARG A 92 13.44 -6.75 -23.30
C ARG A 92 14.63 -5.81 -23.36
N GLU A 93 14.61 -4.71 -22.63
CA GLU A 93 15.74 -3.77 -22.58
C GLU A 93 17.01 -4.42 -22.02
N LEU A 94 16.88 -5.31 -21.02
CA LEU A 94 17.99 -6.07 -20.49
C LEU A 94 18.57 -7.04 -21.53
N GLU A 95 17.74 -7.74 -22.29
CA GLU A 95 18.21 -8.61 -23.38
C GLU A 95 18.94 -7.82 -24.48
N GLN A 96 18.45 -6.64 -24.84
CA GLN A 96 19.14 -5.74 -25.77
C GLN A 96 20.49 -5.26 -25.20
N ALA A 97 20.54 -4.92 -23.91
CA ALA A 97 21.78 -4.54 -23.25
C ALA A 97 22.80 -5.70 -23.21
N ARG A 98 22.34 -6.93 -22.98
CA ARG A 98 23.17 -8.15 -23.04
C ARG A 98 23.77 -8.36 -24.42
N ALA A 99 22.97 -8.17 -25.48
CA ALA A 99 23.45 -8.25 -26.86
C ALA A 99 24.52 -7.19 -27.18
N SER A 100 24.46 -6.02 -26.55
CA SER A 100 25.47 -4.96 -26.74
C SER A 100 26.81 -5.22 -26.03
N GLY A 101 26.85 -6.13 -25.05
CA GLY A 101 28.03 -6.44 -24.24
C GLY A 101 28.47 -5.34 -23.26
N LYS A 102 27.77 -4.20 -23.20
CA LYS A 102 28.13 -3.07 -22.31
C LYS A 102 27.74 -3.39 -20.86
N ARG A 103 28.72 -3.82 -20.06
CA ARG A 103 28.52 -4.22 -18.65
C ARG A 103 27.73 -3.21 -17.82
N GLU A 104 28.05 -1.92 -17.92
CA GLU A 104 27.34 -0.86 -17.19
C GLU A 104 25.85 -0.80 -17.56
N GLN A 105 25.53 -0.92 -18.85
CA GLN A 105 24.13 -0.92 -19.30
C GLN A 105 23.39 -2.17 -18.82
N ILE A 106 24.05 -3.33 -18.84
CA ILE A 106 23.47 -4.58 -18.32
C ILE A 106 23.13 -4.44 -16.83
N THR A 107 24.07 -3.93 -16.03
CA THR A 107 23.84 -3.72 -14.59
C THR A 107 22.70 -2.74 -14.32
N ASN A 108 22.64 -1.62 -15.05
CA ASN A 108 21.58 -0.63 -14.88
C ASN A 108 20.20 -1.21 -15.25
N LYS A 109 20.09 -1.91 -16.39
CA LYS A 109 18.83 -2.53 -16.82
C LYS A 109 18.39 -3.66 -15.89
N GLN A 110 19.33 -4.42 -15.33
CA GLN A 110 19.03 -5.45 -14.33
C GLN A 110 18.43 -4.82 -13.06
N ALA A 111 19.05 -3.75 -12.53
CA ALA A 111 18.52 -3.05 -11.36
C ALA A 111 17.10 -2.50 -11.58
N LYS A 112 16.84 -1.90 -12.75
CA LYS A 112 15.50 -1.41 -13.12
C LYS A 112 14.47 -2.54 -13.21
N LEU A 113 14.87 -3.70 -13.76
CA LEU A 113 14.01 -4.86 -13.83
C LEU A 113 13.65 -5.38 -12.44
N ASP A 114 14.63 -5.44 -11.54
CA ASP A 114 14.40 -5.92 -10.18
C ASP A 114 13.50 -4.96 -9.38
N GLU A 115 13.72 -3.65 -9.50
CA GLU A 115 12.81 -2.64 -8.95
C GLU A 115 11.38 -2.80 -9.50
N ALA A 116 11.22 -2.95 -10.82
CA ALA A 116 9.89 -3.13 -11.42
C ALA A 116 9.19 -4.41 -10.95
N ARG A 117 9.95 -5.47 -10.66
CA ARG A 117 9.42 -6.72 -10.09
C ARG A 117 8.93 -6.52 -8.65
N GLU A 118 9.70 -5.81 -7.83
CA GLU A 118 9.28 -5.45 -6.47
C GLU A 118 8.01 -4.60 -6.48
N GLU A 119 7.95 -3.59 -7.36
CA GLU A 119 6.75 -2.76 -7.53
C GLU A 119 5.52 -3.56 -7.98
N LEU A 120 5.71 -4.56 -8.84
CA LEU A 120 4.65 -5.47 -9.27
C LEU A 120 4.17 -6.34 -8.09
N VAL A 121 5.08 -6.91 -7.30
CA VAL A 121 4.73 -7.68 -6.09
C VAL A 121 3.92 -6.82 -5.13
N LYS A 122 4.37 -5.59 -4.88
CA LYS A 122 3.65 -4.63 -4.05
C LYS A 122 2.25 -4.34 -4.60
N ALA A 123 2.12 -4.03 -5.89
CA ALA A 123 0.83 -3.77 -6.51
C ALA A 123 -0.12 -4.99 -6.43
N ARG A 124 0.40 -6.22 -6.56
CA ARG A 124 -0.41 -7.44 -6.39
C ARG A 124 -0.87 -7.65 -4.95
N SER A 125 -0.04 -7.29 -3.97
CA SER A 125 -0.40 -7.39 -2.54
C SER A 125 -1.52 -6.43 -2.13
N GLU A 126 -1.76 -5.37 -2.91
CA GLU A 126 -2.87 -4.43 -2.70
C GLU A 126 -4.22 -5.00 -3.21
N LEU A 127 -4.23 -6.08 -4.00
CA LEU A 127 -5.48 -6.73 -4.41
C LEU A 127 -6.13 -7.47 -3.23
N PRO A 128 -7.47 -7.50 -3.16
CA PRO A 128 -8.15 -8.22 -2.09
C PRO A 128 -7.84 -9.72 -2.18
N ASN A 129 -7.44 -10.31 -1.04
CA ASN A 129 -7.30 -11.75 -0.89
C ASN A 129 -8.68 -12.35 -0.57
N GLY A 130 -9.57 -12.45 -1.56
CA GLY A 130 -10.90 -13.05 -1.40
C GLY A 130 -11.98 -12.45 -2.31
N PRO A 131 -13.11 -13.15 -2.52
CA PRO A 131 -14.18 -12.68 -3.39
C PRO A 131 -14.83 -11.40 -2.82
N VAL A 132 -15.07 -10.45 -3.71
CA VAL A 132 -15.83 -9.22 -3.43
C VAL A 132 -17.31 -9.57 -3.62
N GLU A 133 -18.00 -9.92 -2.53
CA GLU A 133 -19.47 -10.03 -2.51
C GLU A 133 -20.15 -8.67 -2.73
#